data_AF-A0A0D2P415-F1
#
_entry.id   AF-A0A0D2P415-F1
#
_cell.length_a   1.000
_cell.length_b   1.000
_cell.length_c   1.000
_cell.angle_alpha   90.00
_cell.angle_beta   90.00
_cell.angle_gamma   90.00
#
_symmetry.space_group_name_H-M   'P 1'
#
loop_
_entity.id
_entity.type
_entity.pdbx_description
1 polymer ?
#
loop_
_entity_poly.entity_id
_entity_poly.type
_entity_poly.pdbx_seq_one_letter_code
_entity_poly.pdbx_strand_id
1 'polypeptide(L)'
;RYRAVPTFGRSTIRKFTENASAMKKLAARDYEDLLQCAIPVFEGLLDEPHNTNILSLLFTYAEWHTLAKLRMHTDDTLGWLDESTRELGAQIRKFARHTCPCFDTVELPAEEAARVRRRTRRSHNSTTADPASSSKKKLPFNLITYKLHALGDYVRTIRTFGTTDLYSTQPV
;
A
#
# COMPACT_ATOMS: atom_id res chain seq x y z
N ARG A 1 -6.37 -4.28 16.22
CA ARG A 1 -5.12 -5.08 16.19
C ARG A 1 -3.87 -4.18 16.20
N TYR A 2 -3.65 -3.27 15.25
CA TYR A 2 -2.53 -2.30 15.31
C TYR A 2 -2.39 -1.54 16.65
N ARG A 3 -3.50 -1.09 17.26
CA ARG A 3 -3.48 -0.41 18.58
C ARG A 3 -2.86 -1.25 19.71
N ALA A 4 -2.84 -2.57 19.58
CA ALA A 4 -2.26 -3.48 20.57
C ALA A 4 -0.76 -3.69 20.38
N VAL A 5 -0.18 -3.20 19.28
CA VAL A 5 1.27 -3.27 19.05
C VAL A 5 1.97 -2.31 20.02
N PRO A 6 2.91 -2.79 20.85
CA PRO A 6 3.64 -1.94 21.77
C PRO A 6 4.56 -0.98 21.00
N THR A 7 4.89 0.15 21.62
CA THR A 7 5.91 1.04 21.09
C THR A 7 7.28 0.39 21.18
N PHE A 8 8.16 0.67 20.22
CA PHE A 8 9.53 0.17 20.19
C PHE A 8 10.53 1.31 19.97
N GLY A 9 11.55 1.39 20.82
CA GLY A 9 12.54 2.47 20.81
C GLY A 9 11.95 3.85 21.13
N ARG A 10 12.81 4.87 21.21
CA ARG A 10 12.38 6.26 21.50
C ARG A 10 11.59 6.90 20.35
N SER A 11 11.75 6.42 19.12
CA SER A 11 11.06 6.95 17.94
C SER A 11 10.97 5.98 16.76
N THR A 12 11.20 4.68 16.98
CA THR A 12 11.19 3.68 15.90
C THR A 12 9.76 3.26 15.58
N ILE A 13 9.06 2.60 16.53
CA ILE A 13 7.63 2.30 16.42
C ILE A 13 6.87 3.11 17.45
N ARG A 14 6.02 4.03 16.97
CA ARG A 14 5.15 4.84 17.83
C ARG A 14 3.79 4.18 18.00
N LYS A 15 2.99 4.75 18.92
CA LYS A 15 1.64 4.29 19.17
C LYS A 15 0.77 4.53 17.93
N PHE A 16 0.21 3.47 17.37
CA PHE A 16 -0.75 3.56 16.27
C PHE A 16 -2.04 4.25 16.69
N THR A 17 -2.69 4.92 15.74
CA THR A 17 -3.99 5.56 15.95
C THR A 17 -5.08 4.52 16.22
N GLU A 18 -6.21 4.96 16.75
CA GLU A 18 -7.33 4.07 17.07
C GLU A 18 -7.87 3.32 15.84
N ASN A 19 -7.82 3.94 14.66
CA ASN A 19 -8.24 3.33 13.40
C ASN A 19 -7.17 3.50 12.32
N ALA A 20 -6.19 2.58 12.31
CA ALA A 20 -5.16 2.51 11.28
C ALA A 20 -5.75 2.31 9.87
N SER A 21 -6.79 1.49 9.72
CA SER A 21 -7.46 1.23 8.44
C SER A 21 -8.15 2.45 7.83
N ALA A 22 -8.48 3.47 8.62
CA ALA A 22 -9.04 4.71 8.09
C ALA A 22 -8.02 5.56 7.32
N MET A 23 -6.72 5.29 7.50
CA MET A 23 -5.61 6.00 6.82
C MET A 23 -5.71 7.53 6.88
N LYS A 24 -6.22 8.07 8.00
CA LYS A 24 -6.40 9.52 8.20
C LYS A 24 -5.18 10.14 8.85
N LYS A 25 -4.72 11.27 8.29
CA LYS A 25 -3.62 12.10 8.83
C LYS A 25 -2.31 11.31 9.03
N LEU A 26 -1.99 10.40 8.11
CA LEU A 26 -0.74 9.66 8.13
C LEU A 26 0.41 10.52 7.58
N ALA A 27 1.49 10.61 8.34
CA ALA A 27 2.79 11.04 7.83
C ALA A 27 3.47 9.89 7.07
N ALA A 28 4.48 10.20 6.24
CA ALA A 28 5.20 9.18 5.45
C ALA A 28 5.71 8.02 6.31
N ARG A 29 6.29 8.34 7.48
CA ARG A 29 6.78 7.36 8.47
C ARG A 29 5.70 6.42 9.01
N ASP A 30 4.45 6.86 9.09
CA ASP A 30 3.38 6.00 9.63
C ASP A 30 3.05 4.85 8.67
N TYR A 31 3.25 5.02 7.35
CA TYR A 31 3.10 3.93 6.38
C TYR A 31 4.18 2.85 6.55
N GLU A 32 5.41 3.27 6.85
CA GLU A 32 6.50 2.36 7.12
C GLU A 32 6.28 1.58 8.41
N ASP A 33 5.90 2.25 9.51
CA ASP A 33 5.61 1.60 10.79
C ASP A 33 4.47 0.58 10.64
N LEU A 34 3.44 0.90 9.85
CA LEU A 34 2.35 -0.04 9.55
C LEU A 34 2.87 -1.30 8.84
N LEU A 35 3.72 -1.14 7.82
CA LEU A 35 4.30 -2.28 7.10
C LEU A 35 5.19 -3.14 8.01
N GLN A 36 6.06 -2.51 8.80
CA GLN A 36 6.97 -3.21 9.73
C GLN A 36 6.21 -4.05 10.77
N CYS A 37 5.03 -3.61 11.19
CA CYS A 37 4.20 -4.30 12.18
C CYS A 37 3.05 -5.11 11.56
N ALA A 38 2.99 -5.27 10.24
CA ALA A 38 1.83 -5.84 9.57
C ALA A 38 1.64 -7.35 9.86
N ILE A 39 2.71 -8.14 9.87
CA ILE A 39 2.63 -9.61 10.04
C ILE A 39 1.81 -10.02 11.27
N PRO A 40 2.17 -9.64 12.51
CA PRO A 40 1.40 -10.03 13.71
C PRO A 40 -0.01 -9.43 13.74
N VAL A 41 -0.24 -8.36 12.99
CA VAL A 41 -1.55 -7.70 12.89
C VAL A 41 -2.48 -8.41 11.92
N PHE A 42 -1.96 -9.04 10.88
CA PHE A 42 -2.73 -9.77 9.87
C PHE A 42 -2.79 -11.27 10.12
N GLU A 43 -1.92 -11.82 10.96
CA GLU A 43 -1.88 -13.25 11.25
C GLU A 43 -3.21 -13.76 11.83
N GLY A 44 -3.81 -14.77 11.20
CA GLY A 44 -5.11 -15.31 11.57
C GLY A 44 -6.27 -14.30 11.44
N LEU A 45 -6.08 -13.22 10.68
CA LEU A 45 -7.16 -12.25 10.43
C LEU A 45 -8.17 -12.78 9.41
N LEU A 46 -7.71 -13.61 8.48
CA LEU A 46 -8.48 -14.12 7.36
C LEU A 46 -8.45 -15.65 7.38
N ASP A 47 -9.36 -16.27 6.63
CA ASP A 47 -9.38 -17.71 6.49
C ASP A 47 -8.28 -18.20 5.53
N GLU A 48 -7.85 -19.45 5.71
CA GLU A 48 -6.97 -20.10 4.75
C GLU A 48 -7.73 -20.38 3.43
N PRO A 49 -7.06 -20.30 2.26
CA PRO A 49 -5.62 -20.08 2.05
C PRO A 49 -5.20 -18.59 2.00
N HIS A 50 -6.12 -17.67 2.22
CA HIS A 50 -5.89 -16.24 2.00
C HIS A 50 -4.98 -15.61 3.05
N ASN A 51 -5.09 -16.06 4.30
CA ASN A 51 -4.20 -15.65 5.38
C ASN A 51 -2.73 -15.92 5.03
N THR A 52 -2.37 -17.16 4.68
CA THR A 52 -1.01 -17.49 4.24
C THR A 52 -0.58 -16.64 3.06
N ASN A 53 -1.43 -16.51 2.02
CA ASN A 53 -1.09 -15.71 0.84
C ASN A 53 -0.82 -14.23 1.15
N ILE A 54 -1.59 -13.63 2.07
CA ILE A 54 -1.43 -12.23 2.46
C ILE A 54 -0.20 -12.05 3.35
N LEU A 55 0.06 -12.98 4.28
CA LEU A 55 1.26 -12.93 5.12
C LEU A 55 2.53 -13.06 4.27
N SER A 56 2.56 -13.97 3.29
CA SER A 56 3.67 -14.05 2.32
C SER A 56 3.84 -12.74 1.55
N LEU A 57 2.74 -12.16 1.05
CA LEU A 57 2.78 -10.88 0.35
C LEU A 57 3.32 -9.74 1.22
N LEU A 58 2.87 -9.64 2.47
CA LEU A 58 3.35 -8.63 3.41
C LEU A 58 4.83 -8.81 3.74
N PHE A 59 5.28 -10.05 3.89
CA PHE A 59 6.69 -10.37 4.11
C PHE A 59 7.55 -9.92 2.92
N THR A 60 7.20 -10.31 1.70
CA THR A 60 7.92 -9.92 0.49
C THR A 60 7.89 -8.40 0.29
N TYR A 61 6.78 -7.73 0.62
CA TYR A 61 6.70 -6.27 0.57
C TYR A 61 7.65 -5.61 1.59
N ALA A 62 7.73 -6.16 2.81
CA ALA A 62 8.64 -5.67 3.84
C ALA A 62 10.10 -5.87 3.42
N GLU A 63 10.46 -7.06 2.92
CA GLU A 63 11.80 -7.35 2.37
C GLU A 63 12.16 -6.37 1.25
N TRP A 64 11.32 -6.26 0.23
CA TRP A 64 11.52 -5.35 -0.88
C TRP A 64 11.72 -3.91 -0.40
N HIS A 65 10.88 -3.44 0.52
CA HIS A 65 10.98 -2.09 1.07
C HIS A 65 12.28 -1.88 1.86
N THR A 66 12.73 -2.87 2.64
CA THR A 66 14.00 -2.77 3.37
C THR A 66 15.19 -2.67 2.43
N LEU A 67 15.21 -3.45 1.35
CA LEU A 67 16.24 -3.41 0.31
C LEU A 67 16.22 -2.07 -0.44
N ALA A 68 15.03 -1.61 -0.85
CA ALA A 68 14.88 -0.35 -1.58
C ALA A 68 15.30 0.89 -0.75
N LYS A 69 15.25 0.79 0.58
CA LYS A 69 15.58 1.87 1.51
C LYS A 69 17.04 1.86 1.98
N LEU A 70 17.87 0.91 1.52
CA LEU A 70 19.27 0.89 1.92
C LEU A 70 19.98 2.19 1.48
N ARG A 71 20.78 2.74 2.40
CA ARG A 71 21.59 3.95 2.16
C ARG A 71 22.84 3.70 1.32
N MET A 72 23.17 2.42 1.15
CA MET A 72 24.33 1.97 0.41
C MET A 72 23.98 0.64 -0.23
N HIS A 73 24.29 0.53 -1.51
CA HIS A 73 24.06 -0.67 -2.30
C HIS A 73 25.39 -1.26 -2.77
N THR A 74 25.45 -2.60 -2.77
CA THR A 74 26.46 -3.38 -3.48
C THR A 74 25.79 -4.04 -4.68
N ASP A 75 26.57 -4.65 -5.57
CA ASP A 75 25.98 -5.43 -6.67
C ASP A 75 25.08 -6.56 -6.16
N ASP A 76 25.43 -7.19 -5.03
CA ASP A 76 24.62 -8.23 -4.40
C ASP A 76 23.28 -7.69 -3.90
N THR A 77 23.26 -6.58 -3.16
CA THR A 77 21.99 -6.04 -2.62
C THR A 77 21.09 -5.49 -3.72
N LEU A 78 21.67 -5.02 -4.84
CA LEU A 78 20.90 -4.67 -6.03
C LEU A 78 20.33 -5.91 -6.73
N GLY A 79 21.09 -7.02 -6.76
CA GLY A 79 20.60 -8.31 -7.23
C GLY A 79 19.41 -8.81 -6.40
N TRP A 80 19.52 -8.76 -5.07
CA TRP A 80 18.42 -9.12 -4.17
C TRP A 80 17.20 -8.22 -4.35
N LEU A 81 17.40 -6.91 -4.55
CA LEU A 81 16.29 -5.99 -4.81
C LEU A 81 15.58 -6.33 -6.13
N ASP A 82 16.31 -6.67 -7.19
CA ASP A 82 15.71 -7.10 -8.47
C ASP A 82 14.90 -8.39 -8.29
N GLU A 83 15.46 -9.39 -7.63
CA GLU A 83 14.80 -10.66 -7.34
C GLU A 83 13.53 -10.45 -6.49
N SER A 84 13.64 -9.71 -5.39
CA SER A 84 12.52 -9.37 -4.52
C SER A 84 11.44 -8.58 -5.28
N THR A 85 11.81 -7.72 -6.22
CA THR A 85 10.86 -6.99 -7.08
C THR A 85 10.07 -7.94 -7.98
N ARG A 86 10.73 -8.94 -8.56
CA ARG A 86 10.08 -9.97 -9.40
C ARG A 86 9.11 -10.81 -8.59
N GLU A 87 9.54 -11.25 -7.40
CA GLU A 87 8.73 -12.05 -6.48
C GLU A 87 7.52 -11.25 -5.98
N LEU A 88 7.73 -9.99 -5.58
CA LEU A 88 6.66 -9.08 -5.19
C LEU A 88 5.61 -8.93 -6.30
N GLY A 89 6.05 -8.73 -7.54
CA GLY A 89 5.15 -8.68 -8.69
C GLY A 89 4.35 -9.98 -8.88
N ALA A 90 4.98 -11.14 -8.71
CA ALA A 90 4.33 -12.44 -8.82
C ALA A 90 3.26 -12.63 -7.74
N GLN A 91 3.59 -12.30 -6.48
CA GLN A 91 2.67 -12.42 -5.36
C GLN A 91 1.51 -11.41 -5.43
N ILE A 92 1.75 -10.18 -5.88
CA ILE A 92 0.68 -9.20 -6.11
C ILE A 92 -0.29 -9.71 -7.19
N ARG A 93 0.22 -10.28 -8.29
CA ARG A 93 -0.62 -10.90 -9.32
C ARG A 93 -1.37 -12.13 -8.82
N LYS A 94 -0.79 -12.91 -7.90
CA LYS A 94 -1.45 -14.05 -7.24
C LYS A 94 -2.58 -13.55 -6.33
N PHE A 95 -2.32 -12.54 -5.50
CA PHE A 95 -3.30 -11.91 -4.63
C PHE A 95 -4.50 -11.37 -5.42
N ALA A 96 -4.26 -10.65 -6.51
CA ALA A 96 -5.31 -10.12 -7.37
C ALA A 96 -6.17 -11.20 -8.03
N ARG A 97 -5.57 -12.33 -8.43
CA ARG A 97 -6.27 -13.42 -9.14
C ARG A 97 -7.01 -14.38 -8.21
N HIS A 98 -6.47 -14.63 -7.03
CA HIS A 98 -6.96 -15.71 -6.16
C HIS A 98 -7.56 -15.23 -4.86
N THR A 99 -7.12 -14.08 -4.32
CA THR A 99 -7.64 -13.56 -3.05
C THR A 99 -8.71 -12.52 -3.28
N CYS A 100 -8.44 -11.49 -4.10
CA CYS A 100 -9.40 -10.39 -4.30
C CYS A 100 -10.81 -10.84 -4.76
N PRO A 101 -10.99 -11.83 -5.66
CA PRO A 101 -12.32 -12.24 -6.09
C PRO A 101 -13.17 -12.89 -4.98
N CYS A 102 -12.53 -13.38 -3.91
CA CYS A 102 -13.20 -14.04 -2.79
C CYS A 102 -13.76 -13.04 -1.77
N PHE A 103 -13.41 -11.75 -1.86
CA PHE A 103 -13.84 -10.72 -0.93
C PHE A 103 -14.59 -9.60 -1.67
N ASP A 104 -15.82 -9.34 -1.28
CA ASP A 104 -16.61 -8.24 -1.82
C ASP A 104 -16.16 -6.90 -1.21
N THR A 105 -15.23 -6.23 -1.90
CA THR A 105 -14.72 -4.91 -1.50
C THR A 105 -15.56 -3.78 -2.10
N VAL A 106 -15.86 -2.78 -1.28
CA VAL A 106 -16.62 -1.58 -1.66
C VAL A 106 -15.86 -0.31 -1.26
N GLU A 107 -16.22 0.81 -1.87
CA GLU A 107 -15.69 2.13 -1.50
C GLU A 107 -15.84 2.38 0.02
N LEU A 108 -14.83 3.00 0.62
CA LEU A 108 -14.93 3.47 2.00
C LEU A 108 -16.00 4.58 2.10
N PRO A 109 -16.66 4.77 3.26
CA PRO A 109 -17.67 5.82 3.42
C PRO A 109 -17.19 7.23 3.03
N ALA A 110 -15.90 7.52 3.26
CA ALA A 110 -15.29 8.77 2.87
C ALA A 110 -15.13 8.92 1.34
N GLU A 111 -14.79 7.83 0.64
CA GLU A 111 -14.65 7.78 -0.82
C GLU A 111 -16.02 7.90 -1.49
N GLU A 112 -17.02 7.19 -0.97
CA GLU A 112 -18.40 7.29 -1.42
C GLU A 112 -18.92 8.73 -1.27
N ALA A 113 -18.74 9.34 -0.08
CA ALA A 113 -19.14 10.72 0.14
C ALA A 113 -18.41 11.70 -0.79
N ALA A 114 -17.12 11.47 -1.07
CA ALA A 114 -16.35 12.27 -2.03
C ALA A 114 -16.86 12.10 -3.47
N ARG A 115 -17.24 10.88 -3.88
CA ARG A 115 -17.84 10.60 -5.18
C ARG A 115 -19.19 11.30 -5.34
N VAL A 116 -20.06 11.21 -4.34
CA VAL A 116 -21.37 11.89 -4.34
C VAL A 116 -21.18 13.40 -4.46
N ARG A 117 -20.30 14.02 -3.64
CA ARG A 117 -19.99 15.46 -3.75
C ARG A 117 -19.46 15.87 -5.12
N ARG A 118 -18.63 15.04 -5.76
CA ARG A 118 -18.13 15.31 -7.12
C ARG A 118 -19.23 15.22 -8.17
N ARG A 119 -20.17 14.27 -8.02
CA ARG A 119 -21.32 14.11 -8.92
C ARG A 119 -22.29 15.27 -8.78
N THR A 120 -22.65 15.68 -7.57
CA THR A 120 -23.54 16.83 -7.36
C THR A 120 -22.94 18.11 -7.93
N ARG A 121 -21.64 18.34 -7.73
CA ARG A 121 -20.93 19.49 -8.31
C ARG A 121 -20.88 19.47 -9.85
N ARG A 122 -20.84 18.28 -10.47
CA ARG A 122 -20.92 18.13 -11.93
C ARG A 122 -22.33 18.33 -12.47
N SER A 123 -23.34 17.77 -11.79
CA SER A 123 -24.75 17.92 -12.15
C SER A 123 -25.24 19.36 -12.05
N HIS A 124 -24.67 20.17 -11.15
CA HIS A 124 -24.95 21.60 -11.12
C HIS A 124 -24.54 22.34 -12.41
N ASN A 125 -23.62 21.77 -13.20
CA ASN A 125 -23.15 22.30 -14.48
C ASN A 125 -23.75 21.58 -15.71
N SER A 126 -24.62 20.57 -15.53
CA SER A 126 -25.21 19.80 -16.64
C SER A 126 -26.70 19.54 -16.40
N THR A 127 -27.56 19.95 -17.34
CA THR A 127 -29.03 19.89 -17.30
C THR A 127 -29.65 18.50 -17.29
N THR A 128 -28.86 17.43 -17.30
CA THR A 128 -29.34 16.04 -17.25
C THR A 128 -29.07 15.44 -15.87
N ALA A 129 -30.11 15.32 -15.06
CA ALA A 129 -30.05 14.68 -13.74
C ALA A 129 -30.20 13.16 -13.90
N ASP A 130 -29.09 12.42 -13.84
CA ASP A 130 -29.15 10.96 -13.70
C ASP A 130 -29.63 10.60 -12.28
N PRO A 131 -30.57 9.65 -12.12
CA PRO A 131 -31.08 9.26 -10.81
C PRO A 131 -29.95 8.70 -9.95
N ALA A 132 -29.81 9.27 -8.75
CA ALA A 132 -28.78 8.90 -7.79
C ALA A 132 -29.01 7.48 -7.27
N SER A 133 -28.38 6.48 -7.89
CA SER A 133 -28.27 5.17 -7.23
C SER A 133 -27.30 5.30 -6.04
N SER A 134 -27.86 5.20 -4.84
CA SER A 134 -27.15 5.17 -3.54
C SER A 134 -26.49 3.82 -3.27
N SER A 135 -26.35 2.97 -4.29
CA SER A 135 -25.76 1.64 -4.14
C SER A 135 -24.27 1.76 -3.86
N LYS A 136 -23.81 1.07 -2.80
CA LYS A 136 -22.38 0.88 -2.50
C LYS A 136 -21.66 0.41 -3.76
N LYS A 137 -20.66 1.17 -4.18
CA LYS A 137 -19.91 0.85 -5.39
C LYS A 137 -18.83 -0.17 -5.07
N LYS A 138 -18.85 -1.32 -5.75
CA LYS A 138 -17.77 -2.32 -5.69
C LYS A 138 -16.48 -1.69 -6.19
N LEU A 139 -15.39 -1.93 -5.45
CA LEU A 139 -14.06 -1.40 -5.75
C LEU A 139 -13.07 -2.55 -5.79
N PRO A 140 -12.88 -3.20 -6.96
CA PRO A 140 -11.89 -4.26 -7.09
C PRO A 140 -10.47 -3.70 -7.02
N PHE A 141 -9.52 -4.55 -6.64
CA PHE A 141 -8.11 -4.21 -6.63
C PHE A 141 -7.60 -3.93 -8.06
N ASN A 142 -6.94 -2.79 -8.26
CA ASN A 142 -6.42 -2.38 -9.57
C ASN A 142 -4.90 -2.59 -9.66
N LEU A 143 -4.48 -3.50 -10.53
CA LEU A 143 -3.07 -3.77 -10.82
C LEU A 143 -2.42 -2.77 -11.79
N ILE A 144 -3.22 -2.08 -12.59
CA ILE A 144 -2.73 -1.18 -13.65
C ILE A 144 -2.62 0.22 -13.05
N THR A 145 -1.63 0.39 -12.18
CA THR A 145 -1.33 1.68 -11.56
C THR A 145 0.14 1.99 -11.73
N TYR A 146 0.46 3.26 -11.98
CA TYR A 146 1.85 3.72 -12.08
C TYR A 146 2.70 3.27 -10.88
N LYS A 147 2.13 3.30 -9.68
CA LYS A 147 2.81 2.90 -8.44
C LYS A 147 3.37 1.49 -8.50
N LEU A 148 2.61 0.54 -9.08
CA LEU A 148 3.04 -0.85 -9.22
C LEU A 148 4.05 -1.03 -10.35
N HIS A 149 3.87 -0.30 -11.46
CA HIS A 149 4.83 -0.35 -12.58
C HIS A 149 6.19 0.24 -12.22
N ALA A 150 6.20 1.33 -11.44
CA ALA A 150 7.43 2.00 -11.02
C ALA A 150 8.30 1.13 -10.10
N LEU A 151 7.77 0.08 -9.45
CA LEU A 151 8.57 -0.83 -8.61
C LEU A 151 9.73 -1.46 -9.39
N GLY A 152 9.51 -1.81 -10.66
CA GLY A 152 10.54 -2.38 -11.54
C GLY A 152 11.66 -1.40 -11.92
N ASP A 153 11.44 -0.11 -11.76
CA ASP A 153 12.42 0.91 -12.13
C ASP A 153 13.42 1.22 -11.01
N TYR A 154 13.20 0.73 -9.78
CA TYR A 154 14.02 1.05 -8.61
C TYR A 154 15.49 0.69 -8.81
N VAL A 155 15.79 -0.56 -9.19
CA VAL A 155 17.19 -1.02 -9.35
C VAL A 155 17.93 -0.18 -10.40
N ARG A 156 17.29 0.06 -11.56
CA ARG A 156 17.87 0.90 -12.62
C ARG A 156 18.08 2.34 -12.16
N THR A 157 17.12 2.89 -11.44
CA THR A 157 17.19 4.25 -10.89
C THR A 157 18.34 4.38 -9.90
N ILE A 158 18.47 3.42 -8.97
CA ILE A 158 19.53 3.41 -7.97
C ILE A 158 20.91 3.29 -8.61
N ARG A 159 21.07 2.45 -9.64
CA ARG A 159 22.34 2.34 -10.39
C ARG A 159 22.72 3.63 -11.12
N THR A 160 21.74 4.39 -11.61
CA THR A 160 21.98 5.57 -12.44
C THR A 160 22.18 6.83 -11.60
N PHE A 161 21.41 6.98 -10.51
CA PHE A 161 21.31 8.24 -9.79
C PHE A 161 21.71 8.14 -8.30
N GLY A 162 21.92 6.94 -7.78
CA GLY A 162 22.17 6.70 -6.35
C GLY A 162 20.92 6.37 -5.55
N THR A 163 21.07 6.23 -4.24
CA THR A 163 20.01 5.77 -3.34
C THR A 163 18.89 6.81 -3.18
N THR A 164 17.66 6.34 -2.98
CA THR A 164 16.47 7.22 -2.96
C THR A 164 16.34 8.07 -1.69
N ASP A 165 17.13 7.79 -0.66
CA ASP A 165 17.05 8.45 0.65
C ASP A 165 17.89 9.74 0.75
N LEU A 166 18.71 10.04 -0.27
CA LEU A 166 19.61 11.19 -0.30
C LEU A 166 19.02 12.43 -0.99
N TYR A 167 17.84 12.33 -1.60
CA TYR A 167 17.21 13.46 -2.27
C TYR A 167 16.40 14.31 -1.29
N SER A 168 16.84 15.55 -1.06
CA SER A 168 16.03 16.56 -0.38
C SER A 168 15.31 17.42 -1.42
N THR A 169 13.99 17.54 -1.31
CA THR A 169 13.20 18.52 -2.08
C THR A 169 13.08 19.86 -1.35
N GLN A 170 13.81 20.05 -0.26
CA GLN A 170 13.85 21.34 0.41
C GLN A 170 14.59 22.34 -0.50
N PRO A 171 13.97 23.46 -0.90
CA PRO A 171 14.67 24.49 -1.66
C PRO A 171 15.82 25.01 -0.80
N VAL A 172 17.01 25.10 -1.41
CA VAL A 172 18.18 25.78 -0.84
C VAL A 172 17.97 27.29 -0.89
#